data_AF-A0A401NIA3-F1
#
_entry.id   AF-A0A401NIA3-F1
#
_cell.length_a   1.000
_cell.length_b   1.000
_cell.length_c   1.000
_cell.angle_alpha   90.00
_cell.angle_beta   90.00
_cell.angle_gamma   90.00
#
_symmetry.space_group_name_H-M   'P 1'
#
loop_
_entity.id
_entity.type
_entity.pdbx_description
1 polymer ?
#
loop_
_entity_poly.entity_id
_entity_poly.type
_entity_poly.pdbx_seq_one_letter_code
_entity_poly.pdbx_strand_id
1 'polypeptide(L)'
;PATSSAHLEDLAYLDEQRHTPLRTSLRMPRQHVAGGRTPQDLRVRFAPYRPPDISLKPLLFEVPSITTDSVFIGRDWLFHEIDTQLKCGNPSVNRGVVIIANIGFGKTAIISRLVALSCHGSRMRQIASDSPHASPKHVEGGRDLPLTQPPQAHPSIASGSCPSTPELRRRQEEAMKRLATQVVAYHYCQADNAYTCLVPEFVHNVAALLCRSPQLVAYREQLLREPHLQSMLSLRSCVQDPMASFRRGVLEPLDNLRKERKIADEDYILLIDGLNEAEFHKPDYGDTIVSFLTKMIGKFPTWLKLIVTVRTTLQEVAKLLPFHKIYLDKLDVNEAIDQDLQAYILHRIHSSPEIQNNISLNGKMDNTTFGKLSTHLKALSQGSYLYLKLTFDLIEKGYLVLKSSSYKVVPVSLAEVYLLQCNMKFPTQSSFERVLPLLNVAVASLHPMTDDQLYQAINAGCIDGSLEWEDFQQRMDNLSMFLIKRRDMTRMFVHPSFREWLIWREDGEKTKFLCDPRSGHTLLAFWFSRQEGKLNRQQTIELGHHILKAHIFKGLSKKVGVSSSILQGLWISYSTEGLSTALASLRNLYTPNIKVKR
;
A
#
# COMPACT_ATOMS: atom_id res chain seq x y z
N PRO A 1 23.51 12.23 3.08
CA PRO A 1 22.42 12.32 4.06
C PRO A 1 21.10 11.92 3.38
N ALA A 2 20.56 10.77 3.78
CA ALA A 2 19.73 9.88 2.99
C ALA A 2 18.34 10.46 2.64
N THR A 3 18.15 10.80 1.37
CA THR A 3 16.86 11.05 0.73
C THR A 3 16.37 9.76 0.09
N SER A 4 15.45 9.06 0.74
CA SER A 4 14.69 7.95 0.15
C SER A 4 13.49 8.49 -0.64
N SER A 5 13.75 9.30 -1.67
CA SER A 5 12.84 9.28 -2.82
C SER A 5 13.29 8.08 -3.65
N ALA A 6 12.35 7.29 -4.16
CA ALA A 6 12.65 6.44 -5.30
C ALA A 6 12.92 7.38 -6.49
N HIS A 7 14.10 8.01 -6.49
CA HIS A 7 14.64 8.67 -7.67
C HIS A 7 14.69 7.58 -8.75
N LEU A 8 13.88 7.78 -9.78
CA LEU A 8 13.82 6.99 -11.00
C LEU A 8 15.13 7.15 -11.82
N GLU A 9 16.30 7.03 -11.19
CA GLU A 9 17.59 7.04 -11.87
C GLU A 9 17.76 5.80 -12.77
N ASP A 10 17.06 4.69 -12.50
CA ASP A 10 17.09 3.51 -13.38
C ASP A 10 16.30 3.70 -14.70
N LEU A 11 15.65 4.86 -14.90
CA LEU A 11 15.12 5.25 -16.21
C LEU A 11 15.96 6.31 -16.92
N ALA A 12 17.01 6.87 -16.31
CA ALA A 12 17.93 7.76 -17.03
C ALA A 12 18.68 6.99 -18.14
N TYR A 13 18.85 5.67 -18.02
CA TYR A 13 19.37 4.82 -19.10
C TYR A 13 18.32 4.51 -20.19
N LEU A 14 17.06 4.92 -20.02
CA LEU A 14 16.09 4.97 -21.12
C LEU A 14 16.27 6.24 -21.99
N ASP A 15 17.19 7.14 -21.64
CA ASP A 15 17.38 8.46 -22.26
C ASP A 15 18.54 8.58 -23.25
N GLU A 16 19.29 7.51 -23.58
CA GLU A 16 20.22 7.62 -24.72
C GLU A 16 19.48 7.52 -26.05
N GLN A 17 19.42 8.66 -26.76
CA GLN A 17 19.22 8.68 -28.20
C GLN A 17 20.31 7.82 -28.85
N ARG A 18 19.90 6.87 -29.70
CA ARG A 18 20.79 6.25 -30.68
C ARG A 18 21.35 7.35 -31.58
N HIS A 19 22.52 7.87 -31.27
CA HIS A 19 23.27 8.65 -32.24
C HIS A 19 23.74 7.73 -33.36
N THR A 20 23.46 8.19 -34.57
CA THR A 20 23.84 7.70 -35.90
C THR A 20 25.24 7.06 -35.96
N PRO A 21 25.43 5.97 -36.74
CA PRO A 21 26.71 5.29 -36.82
C PRO A 21 27.68 6.13 -37.67
N LEU A 22 28.63 6.81 -37.02
CA LEU A 22 29.81 7.32 -37.73
C LEU A 22 30.73 6.15 -38.02
N ARG A 23 30.62 5.63 -39.25
CA ARG A 23 31.63 4.81 -39.89
C ARG A 23 32.92 5.64 -40.00
N THR A 24 33.96 5.26 -39.29
CA THR A 24 35.33 5.65 -39.65
C THR A 24 36.26 4.47 -39.44
N SER A 25 36.69 3.87 -40.54
CA SER A 25 37.72 2.85 -40.59
C SER A 25 39.08 3.51 -40.83
N LEU A 26 40.05 3.10 -39.99
CA LEU A 26 41.50 2.96 -40.21
C LEU A 26 42.26 4.07 -40.98
N ARG A 27 43.12 4.81 -40.25
CA ARG A 27 44.58 4.86 -40.50
C ARG A 27 45.29 5.71 -39.44
N MET A 28 46.18 5.11 -38.68
CA MET A 28 47.20 5.84 -37.90
C MET A 28 48.23 6.44 -38.86
N PRO A 29 48.57 7.74 -38.76
CA PRO A 29 49.79 8.26 -39.35
C PRO A 29 50.97 8.01 -38.41
N ARG A 30 52.00 7.32 -38.93
CA ARG A 30 53.35 7.34 -38.37
C ARG A 30 53.87 8.78 -38.37
N GLN A 31 54.22 9.32 -37.21
CA GLN A 31 55.23 10.37 -37.09
C GLN A 31 56.17 10.03 -35.91
N HIS A 32 57.42 9.76 -36.26
CA HIS A 32 58.58 9.80 -35.37
C HIS A 32 58.83 11.25 -34.94
N VAL A 33 59.06 11.53 -33.64
CA VAL A 33 60.22 12.27 -33.09
C VAL A 33 60.41 11.84 -31.62
N ALA A 34 61.67 11.81 -31.20
CA ALA A 34 62.28 11.20 -30.03
C ALA A 34 61.88 11.72 -28.63
N GLY A 35 62.11 10.87 -27.61
CA GLY A 35 62.42 11.33 -26.24
C GLY A 35 61.97 10.40 -25.10
N GLY A 36 62.91 9.66 -24.50
CA GLY A 36 62.84 9.24 -23.08
C GLY A 36 62.07 7.95 -22.76
N ARG A 37 62.81 6.82 -22.70
CA ARG A 37 62.32 5.56 -22.10
C ARG A 37 62.34 5.65 -20.56
N THR A 38 61.19 5.44 -19.93
CA THR A 38 61.08 4.82 -18.60
C THR A 38 60.23 3.56 -18.74
N PRO A 39 60.56 2.44 -18.07
CA PRO A 39 59.78 1.22 -18.21
C PRO A 39 58.49 1.36 -17.41
N GLN A 40 57.38 1.69 -18.08
CA GLN A 40 56.05 1.57 -17.49
C GLN A 40 55.70 0.09 -17.37
N ASP A 41 55.61 -0.34 -16.11
CA ASP A 41 55.09 -1.60 -15.63
C ASP A 41 53.71 -1.86 -16.29
N LEU A 42 53.65 -2.81 -17.23
CA LEU A 42 52.41 -3.31 -17.86
C LEU A 42 51.63 -4.17 -16.85
N ARG A 43 51.25 -3.58 -15.72
CA ARG A 43 50.20 -4.15 -14.87
C ARG A 43 48.87 -3.86 -15.53
N VAL A 44 48.39 -4.82 -16.30
CA VAL A 44 46.96 -4.93 -16.64
C VAL A 44 46.18 -4.86 -15.32
N ARG A 45 45.63 -3.69 -15.00
CA ARG A 45 44.65 -3.56 -13.91
C ARG A 45 43.40 -4.27 -14.39
N PHE A 46 43.24 -5.54 -13.99
CA PHE A 46 41.94 -6.18 -14.03
C PHE A 46 40.97 -5.29 -13.25
N ALA A 47 39.90 -4.83 -13.90
CA ALA A 47 38.80 -4.20 -13.19
C ALA A 47 38.37 -5.18 -12.08
N PRO A 48 38.17 -4.71 -10.84
CA PRO A 48 37.80 -5.60 -9.75
C PRO A 48 36.54 -6.37 -10.16
N TYR A 49 36.62 -7.70 -10.12
CA TYR A 49 35.48 -8.58 -10.40
C TYR A 49 34.36 -8.21 -9.44
N ARG A 50 33.36 -7.48 -9.95
CA ARG A 50 32.11 -7.25 -9.22
C ARG A 50 31.28 -8.50 -9.44
N PRO A 51 30.90 -9.24 -8.37
CA PRO A 51 29.98 -10.35 -8.54
C PRO A 51 28.71 -9.83 -9.22
N PRO A 52 28.11 -10.61 -10.14
CA PRO A 52 26.87 -10.22 -10.77
C PRO A 52 25.83 -9.91 -9.70
N ASP A 53 25.20 -8.75 -9.79
CA ASP A 53 24.15 -8.33 -8.88
C ASP A 53 22.79 -8.38 -9.59
N ILE A 54 21.73 -8.56 -8.81
CA ILE A 54 20.37 -8.69 -9.33
C ILE A 54 19.70 -7.33 -9.35
N SER A 55 19.35 -6.84 -10.54
CA SER A 55 18.77 -5.52 -10.74
C SER A 55 17.26 -5.42 -10.43
N LEU A 56 16.70 -6.35 -9.65
CA LEU A 56 15.27 -6.39 -9.30
C LEU A 56 15.00 -5.67 -7.98
N LYS A 57 14.24 -4.57 -8.03
CA LYS A 57 13.91 -3.76 -6.84
C LYS A 57 12.45 -3.99 -6.45
N PRO A 58 12.15 -4.43 -5.21
CA PRO A 58 10.79 -4.66 -4.79
C PRO A 58 10.13 -3.32 -4.43
N LEU A 59 8.81 -3.30 -4.45
CA LEU A 59 8.07 -2.12 -4.01
C LEU A 59 8.20 -1.94 -2.50
N LEU A 60 8.23 -0.69 -2.07
CA LEU A 60 8.17 -0.32 -0.66
C LEU A 60 6.72 -0.07 -0.30
N PHE A 61 6.19 -0.89 0.60
CA PHE A 61 4.84 -0.75 1.12
C PHE A 61 4.89 -0.14 2.51
N GLU A 62 4.06 0.87 2.74
CA GLU A 62 3.84 1.45 4.06
C GLU A 62 2.33 1.53 4.29
N VAL A 63 1.88 0.98 5.41
CA VAL A 63 0.46 0.96 5.80
C VAL A 63 0.33 1.82 7.06
N PRO A 64 -0.04 3.10 6.96
CA PRO A 64 0.02 4.05 8.08
C PRO A 64 -0.75 3.62 9.34
N SER A 65 -1.83 2.84 9.18
CA SER A 65 -2.67 2.39 10.29
C SER A 65 -2.10 1.22 11.12
N ILE A 66 -1.03 0.57 10.63
CA ILE A 66 -0.40 -0.61 11.25
C ILE A 66 1.05 -0.28 11.59
N THR A 67 1.28 0.04 12.86
CA THR A 67 2.62 0.29 13.41
C THR A 67 3.18 -0.98 14.06
N THR A 68 4.50 -1.02 14.31
CA THR A 68 5.16 -2.14 15.00
C THR A 68 4.63 -2.37 16.42
N ASP A 69 4.07 -1.33 17.03
CA ASP A 69 3.52 -1.36 18.39
C ASP A 69 2.03 -1.75 18.41
N SER A 70 1.44 -1.99 17.24
CA SER A 70 0.02 -2.37 17.16
C SER A 70 -0.20 -3.78 17.71
N VAL A 71 -1.04 -3.88 18.75
CA VAL A 71 -1.42 -5.16 19.34
C VAL A 71 -2.44 -5.85 18.42
N PHE A 72 -2.14 -7.07 18.01
CA PHE A 72 -3.05 -7.91 17.22
C PHE A 72 -3.86 -8.80 18.17
N ILE A 73 -5.18 -8.65 18.19
CA ILE A 73 -6.08 -9.31 19.16
C ILE A 73 -7.24 -9.97 18.42
N GLY A 74 -7.43 -11.26 18.68
CA GLY A 74 -8.45 -12.08 18.05
C GLY A 74 -8.08 -12.53 16.64
N ARG A 75 -9.01 -13.22 15.98
CA ARG A 75 -8.85 -13.82 14.64
C ARG A 75 -7.88 -15.01 14.58
N ASP A 76 -7.51 -15.58 15.73
CA ASP A 76 -6.60 -16.74 15.78
C ASP A 76 -7.19 -17.97 15.06
N TRP A 77 -8.51 -18.14 15.11
CA TRP A 77 -9.24 -19.19 14.38
C TRP A 77 -9.03 -19.11 12.86
N LEU A 78 -8.84 -17.91 12.32
CA LEU A 78 -8.69 -17.69 10.89
C LEU A 78 -7.41 -18.34 10.36
N PHE A 79 -6.30 -18.23 11.10
CA PHE A 79 -5.04 -18.86 10.70
C PHE A 79 -5.14 -20.37 10.68
N HIS A 80 -5.87 -20.95 11.63
CA HIS A 80 -6.13 -22.39 11.65
C HIS A 80 -6.98 -22.85 10.45
N GLU A 81 -8.03 -22.10 10.10
CA GLU A 81 -8.86 -22.39 8.94
C GLU A 81 -8.06 -22.28 7.64
N ILE A 82 -7.28 -21.20 7.46
CA ILE A 82 -6.40 -21.02 6.29
C ILE A 82 -5.43 -22.21 6.17
N ASP A 83 -4.72 -22.56 7.25
CA ASP A 83 -3.76 -23.68 7.25
C ASP A 83 -4.42 -25.01 6.89
N THR A 84 -5.64 -25.24 7.36
CA THR A 84 -6.42 -26.46 7.06
C THR A 84 -6.83 -26.50 5.59
N GLN A 85 -7.33 -25.39 5.04
CA GLN A 85 -7.82 -25.33 3.66
C GLN A 85 -6.68 -25.42 2.64
N LEU A 86 -5.52 -24.82 2.91
CA LEU A 86 -4.34 -24.94 2.06
C LEU A 86 -3.72 -26.35 2.07
N LYS A 87 -4.03 -27.18 3.08
CA LYS A 87 -3.61 -28.58 3.13
C LYS A 87 -4.63 -29.55 2.53
N CYS A 88 -5.81 -29.08 2.16
CA CYS A 88 -6.86 -29.92 1.63
C CYS A 88 -6.41 -30.58 0.30
N GLY A 89 -6.61 -31.89 0.16
CA GLY A 89 -6.21 -32.65 -1.03
C GLY A 89 -7.00 -32.33 -2.30
N ASN A 90 -7.95 -31.39 -2.27
CA ASN A 90 -8.76 -31.03 -3.43
C ASN A 90 -8.06 -30.00 -4.34
N PRO A 91 -7.56 -30.40 -5.53
CA PRO A 91 -6.78 -29.51 -6.40
C PRO A 91 -7.61 -28.37 -7.02
N SER A 92 -8.94 -28.40 -6.94
CA SER A 92 -9.82 -27.33 -7.46
C SER A 92 -9.97 -26.15 -6.49
N VAL A 93 -9.64 -26.33 -5.20
CA VAL A 93 -9.76 -25.27 -4.17
C VAL A 93 -8.41 -24.98 -3.51
N ASN A 94 -7.48 -25.94 -3.54
CA ASN A 94 -6.16 -25.83 -2.92
C ASN A 94 -5.14 -25.00 -3.74
N ARG A 95 -5.59 -23.93 -4.41
CA ARG A 95 -4.70 -22.94 -5.03
C ARG A 95 -4.59 -21.65 -4.22
N GLY A 96 -5.48 -21.44 -3.26
CA GLY A 96 -5.43 -20.28 -2.40
C GLY A 96 -6.69 -20.04 -1.57
N VAL A 97 -6.65 -18.96 -0.80
CA VAL A 97 -7.74 -18.47 0.05
C VAL A 97 -8.04 -17.01 -0.28
N VAL A 98 -9.33 -16.66 -0.34
CA VAL A 98 -9.82 -15.27 -0.39
C VAL A 98 -10.44 -14.92 0.96
N ILE A 99 -9.89 -13.91 1.62
CA ILE A 99 -10.46 -13.32 2.84
C ILE A 99 -11.34 -12.15 2.42
N ILE A 100 -12.64 -12.27 2.68
CA ILE A 100 -13.68 -11.32 2.26
C ILE A 100 -14.23 -10.61 3.49
N ALA A 101 -14.22 -9.28 3.48
CA ALA A 101 -14.83 -8.48 4.53
C ALA A 101 -14.98 -7.03 4.08
N ASN A 102 -15.90 -6.27 4.67
CA ASN A 102 -15.94 -4.82 4.49
C ASN A 102 -14.73 -4.09 5.10
N ILE A 103 -14.67 -2.77 4.90
CA ILE A 103 -13.58 -1.92 5.38
C ILE A 103 -13.55 -1.93 6.92
N GLY A 104 -12.35 -1.99 7.51
CA GLY A 104 -12.19 -1.92 8.97
C GLY A 104 -12.32 -3.26 9.71
N PHE A 105 -12.53 -4.38 9.03
CA PHE A 105 -12.63 -5.72 9.63
C PHE A 105 -11.29 -6.44 9.86
N GLY A 106 -10.16 -5.76 9.65
CA GLY A 106 -8.83 -6.29 9.98
C GLY A 106 -8.11 -7.09 8.89
N LYS A 107 -8.61 -7.12 7.65
CA LYS A 107 -7.97 -7.82 6.50
C LYS A 107 -6.48 -7.49 6.34
N THR A 108 -6.16 -6.20 6.21
CA THR A 108 -4.77 -5.73 6.09
C THR A 108 -3.95 -6.03 7.34
N ALA A 109 -4.56 -6.04 8.53
CA ALA A 109 -3.88 -6.42 9.76
C ALA A 109 -3.46 -7.90 9.77
N ILE A 110 -4.32 -8.79 9.26
CA ILE A 110 -4.01 -10.22 9.10
C ILE A 110 -2.84 -10.42 8.13
N ILE A 111 -2.86 -9.77 6.97
CA ILE A 111 -1.76 -9.86 5.99
C ILE A 111 -0.47 -9.30 6.59
N SER A 112 -0.51 -8.12 7.18
CA SER A 112 0.66 -7.52 7.82
C SER A 112 1.20 -8.35 8.98
N ARG A 113 0.35 -9.05 9.73
CA ARG A 113 0.79 -9.98 10.78
C ARG A 113 1.58 -11.15 10.20
N LEU A 114 1.11 -11.76 9.11
CA LEU A 114 1.84 -12.83 8.43
C LEU A 114 3.16 -12.34 7.84
N VAL A 115 3.18 -11.17 7.20
CA VAL A 115 4.43 -10.59 6.67
C VAL A 115 5.42 -10.29 7.80
N ALA A 116 4.97 -9.70 8.91
CA ALA A 116 5.83 -9.35 10.06
C ALA A 116 6.47 -10.57 10.74
N LEU A 117 5.81 -11.73 10.68
CA LEU A 117 6.30 -13.00 11.21
C LEU A 117 7.08 -13.85 10.18
N SER A 118 7.05 -13.46 8.90
CA SER A 118 7.75 -14.15 7.81
C SER A 118 9.22 -13.76 7.70
N CYS A 119 9.91 -14.34 6.71
CA CYS A 119 11.28 -13.94 6.32
C CYS A 119 11.40 -12.44 5.93
N HIS A 120 10.29 -11.76 5.63
CA HIS A 120 10.26 -10.33 5.30
C HIS A 120 10.07 -9.43 6.53
N GLY A 121 9.86 -10.00 7.73
CA GLY A 121 9.55 -9.25 8.94
C GLY A 121 10.69 -8.38 9.47
N SER A 122 11.95 -8.85 9.38
CA SER A 122 13.13 -8.04 9.74
C SER A 122 13.25 -6.82 8.84
N ARG A 123 12.97 -6.98 7.55
CA ARG A 123 12.93 -5.89 6.59
C ARG A 123 11.81 -4.91 6.91
N MET A 124 10.63 -5.40 7.28
CA MET A 124 9.53 -4.54 7.75
C MET A 124 9.91 -3.75 9.02
N ARG A 125 10.71 -4.35 9.92
CA ARG A 125 11.24 -3.69 11.12
C ARG A 125 12.37 -2.70 10.84
N GLN A 126 13.29 -3.00 9.92
CA GLN A 126 14.33 -2.07 9.46
C GLN A 126 13.70 -0.88 8.74
N ILE A 127 12.71 -1.17 7.88
CA ILE A 127 11.81 -0.19 7.32
C ILE A 127 11.23 0.62 8.49
N ALA A 128 10.65 0.01 9.54
CA ALA A 128 10.08 0.68 10.72
C ALA A 128 11.00 1.53 11.62
N SER A 129 12.21 1.06 11.90
CA SER A 129 13.14 1.68 12.86
C SER A 129 13.76 2.98 12.36
N ASP A 130 13.84 3.18 11.04
CA ASP A 130 14.42 4.38 10.43
C ASP A 130 13.38 5.52 10.28
N SER A 131 12.29 5.45 11.05
CA SER A 131 11.23 6.47 11.05
C SER A 131 11.63 7.71 11.84
N PRO A 132 11.36 8.94 11.36
CA PRO A 132 11.71 10.19 12.06
C PRO A 132 10.98 10.42 13.40
N HIS A 133 10.05 9.53 13.78
CA HIS A 133 9.36 9.56 15.07
C HIS A 133 9.90 8.55 16.10
N ALA A 134 10.98 7.80 15.79
CA ALA A 134 11.64 6.97 16.79
C ALA A 134 12.46 7.87 17.74
N SER A 135 12.03 7.98 19.00
CA SER A 135 12.81 8.64 20.04
C SER A 135 14.22 8.03 20.12
N PRO A 136 15.30 8.83 20.18
CA PRO A 136 16.65 8.30 20.16
C PRO A 136 16.91 7.54 21.47
N LYS A 137 16.99 6.22 21.40
CA LYS A 137 17.60 5.42 22.46
C LYS A 137 19.04 5.10 22.05
N HIS A 138 19.95 5.44 22.95
CA HIS A 138 21.40 5.31 22.84
C HIS A 138 21.85 3.98 22.22
N VAL A 139 22.76 4.08 21.26
CA VAL A 139 23.48 2.97 20.65
C VAL A 139 24.55 2.49 21.64
N GLU A 140 24.38 1.30 22.20
CA GLU A 140 25.50 0.47 22.66
C GLU A 140 25.22 -1.02 22.37
N GLY A 141 26.16 -1.63 21.64
CA GLY A 141 26.65 -2.99 21.84
C GLY A 141 25.66 -4.16 21.72
N GLY A 142 25.85 -4.99 20.69
CA GLY A 142 25.03 -6.16 20.43
C GLY A 142 24.82 -7.08 21.63
N ARG A 143 23.55 -7.29 21.98
CA ARG A 143 23.03 -8.48 22.64
C ARG A 143 21.65 -8.77 22.07
N ASP A 144 21.44 -10.02 21.68
CA ASP A 144 20.14 -10.56 21.27
C ASP A 144 19.05 -10.16 22.28
N LEU A 145 18.07 -9.38 21.81
CA LEU A 145 16.84 -9.12 22.55
C LEU A 145 15.99 -10.41 22.52
N PRO A 146 15.63 -10.99 23.68
CA PRO A 146 14.92 -12.26 23.70
C PRO A 146 13.49 -12.09 23.18
N LEU A 147 13.24 -12.65 22.00
CA LEU A 147 11.91 -13.00 21.49
C LEU A 147 11.36 -14.16 22.32
N THR A 148 10.78 -13.83 23.48
CA THR A 148 9.71 -14.53 24.23
C THR A 148 9.76 -14.02 25.67
N GLN A 149 9.02 -12.97 25.99
CA GLN A 149 8.42 -12.93 27.32
C GLN A 149 7.07 -13.65 27.21
N PRO A 150 6.80 -14.69 28.02
CA PRO A 150 5.45 -15.20 28.13
C PRO A 150 4.56 -14.04 28.60
N PRO A 151 3.32 -13.91 28.10
CA PRO A 151 2.40 -12.95 28.69
C PRO A 151 2.35 -13.24 30.18
N GLN A 152 2.68 -12.25 31.01
CA GLN A 152 2.49 -12.38 32.44
C GLN A 152 1.04 -12.81 32.66
N ALA A 153 0.87 -13.93 33.35
CA ALA A 153 -0.44 -14.49 33.65
C ALA A 153 -1.20 -13.50 34.54
N HIS A 154 -1.96 -12.61 33.91
CA HIS A 154 -3.03 -11.91 34.62
C HIS A 154 -4.13 -12.93 34.87
N PRO A 155 -4.65 -13.05 36.10
CA PRO A 155 -5.75 -13.95 36.40
C PRO A 155 -6.96 -13.48 35.60
N SER A 156 -7.31 -14.25 34.57
CA SER A 156 -8.54 -14.07 33.80
C SER A 156 -9.71 -14.32 34.76
N ILE A 157 -10.38 -13.24 35.19
CA ILE A 157 -11.63 -13.34 35.94
C ILE A 157 -12.67 -13.93 34.97
N ALA A 158 -13.15 -15.12 35.32
CA ALA A 158 -14.18 -15.84 34.60
C ALA A 158 -15.48 -15.02 34.59
N SER A 159 -16.00 -14.73 33.39
CA SER A 159 -17.36 -14.29 33.18
C SER A 159 -17.95 -15.01 31.98
N GLY A 160 -18.63 -16.12 32.26
CA GLY A 160 -19.84 -16.55 31.58
C GLY A 160 -19.85 -16.75 30.05
N SER A 161 -18.88 -17.46 29.47
CA SER A 161 -19.10 -18.42 28.37
C SER A 161 -17.78 -19.17 28.13
N CYS A 162 -17.83 -20.48 27.87
CA CYS A 162 -16.70 -21.42 27.96
C CYS A 162 -15.34 -20.86 27.44
N PRO A 163 -14.29 -20.77 28.28
CA PRO A 163 -12.97 -20.41 27.79
C PRO A 163 -12.47 -21.48 26.82
N SER A 164 -12.08 -21.06 25.61
CA SER A 164 -11.37 -21.91 24.65
C SER A 164 -10.20 -22.62 25.36
N THR A 165 -10.12 -23.94 25.22
CA THR A 165 -9.11 -24.73 25.94
C THR A 165 -7.69 -24.23 25.61
N PRO A 166 -6.75 -24.23 26.57
CA PRO A 166 -5.36 -23.78 26.32
C PRO A 166 -4.72 -24.47 25.10
N GLU A 167 -5.09 -25.72 24.86
CA GLU A 167 -4.65 -26.52 23.73
C GLU A 167 -5.12 -25.98 22.36
N LEU A 168 -6.33 -25.45 22.28
CA LEU A 168 -6.87 -24.85 21.05
C LEU A 168 -6.13 -23.56 20.69
N ARG A 169 -5.85 -22.70 21.68
CA ARG A 169 -5.06 -21.47 21.47
C ARG A 169 -3.66 -21.79 20.99
N ARG A 170 -3.00 -22.77 21.60
CA ARG A 170 -1.67 -23.24 21.17
C ARG A 170 -1.67 -23.69 19.72
N ARG A 171 -2.67 -24.48 19.29
CA ARG A 171 -2.80 -24.93 17.90
C ARG A 171 -3.00 -23.78 16.91
N GLN A 172 -3.77 -22.75 17.28
CA GLN A 172 -4.00 -21.58 16.43
C GLN A 172 -2.72 -20.74 16.27
N GLU A 173 -1.97 -20.52 17.36
CA GLU A 173 -0.68 -19.83 17.31
C GLU A 173 0.35 -20.59 16.48
N GLU A 174 0.40 -21.92 16.61
CA GLU A 174 1.25 -22.79 15.79
C GLU A 174 0.87 -22.70 14.30
N ALA A 175 -0.42 -22.66 13.98
CA ALA A 175 -0.89 -22.50 12.59
C ALA A 175 -0.43 -21.16 11.99
N MET A 176 -0.56 -20.05 12.73
CA MET A 176 -0.08 -18.74 12.29
C MET A 176 1.43 -18.74 12.02
N LYS A 177 2.22 -19.31 12.93
CA LYS A 177 3.69 -19.42 12.76
C LYS A 177 4.05 -20.24 11.53
N ARG A 178 3.38 -21.38 11.31
CA ARG A 178 3.58 -22.21 10.11
C ARG A 178 3.28 -21.44 8.83
N LEU A 179 2.10 -20.81 8.74
CA LEU A 179 1.74 -19.99 7.59
C LEU A 179 2.77 -18.90 7.32
N ALA A 180 3.21 -18.18 8.37
CA ALA A 180 4.20 -17.12 8.23
C ALA A 180 5.56 -17.63 7.70
N THR A 181 6.01 -18.81 8.13
CA THR A 181 7.26 -19.41 7.62
C THR A 181 7.19 -19.81 6.15
N GLN A 182 5.99 -20.05 5.61
CA GLN A 182 5.76 -20.38 4.21
C GLN A 182 5.64 -19.13 3.31
N VAL A 183 5.53 -17.93 3.87
CA VAL A 183 5.41 -16.69 3.10
C VAL A 183 6.75 -16.36 2.42
N VAL A 184 6.73 -16.35 1.09
CA VAL A 184 7.90 -16.07 0.23
C VAL A 184 7.80 -14.72 -0.49
N ALA A 185 6.60 -14.18 -0.67
CA ALA A 185 6.38 -12.88 -1.29
C ALA A 185 5.07 -12.24 -0.81
N TYR A 186 4.95 -10.93 -0.96
CA TYR A 186 3.76 -10.17 -0.58
C TYR A 186 3.56 -8.95 -1.49
N HIS A 187 2.33 -8.46 -1.57
CA HIS A 187 1.97 -7.28 -2.34
C HIS A 187 0.77 -6.58 -1.72
N TYR A 188 0.83 -5.26 -1.55
CA TYR A 188 -0.30 -4.46 -1.07
C TYR A 188 -0.80 -3.58 -2.20
N CYS A 189 -2.04 -3.77 -2.64
CA CYS A 189 -2.68 -2.87 -3.58
C CYS A 189 -3.21 -1.66 -2.79
N GLN A 190 -2.76 -0.46 -3.13
CA GLN A 190 -3.13 0.78 -2.45
C GLN A 190 -3.65 1.77 -3.49
N ALA A 191 -4.94 2.08 -3.51
CA ALA A 191 -5.53 2.98 -4.51
C ALA A 191 -4.95 4.41 -4.47
N ASP A 192 -4.33 4.80 -3.37
CA ASP A 192 -3.66 6.10 -3.20
C ASP A 192 -2.23 6.09 -3.79
N ASN A 193 -1.74 4.93 -4.23
CA ASN A 193 -0.47 4.75 -4.93
C ASN A 193 -0.68 3.84 -6.15
N ALA A 194 -1.02 4.45 -7.28
CA ALA A 194 -1.43 3.78 -8.51
C ALA A 194 -0.45 2.68 -8.96
N TYR A 195 0.87 2.85 -8.78
CA TYR A 195 1.88 1.86 -9.15
C TYR A 195 1.66 0.49 -8.49
N THR A 196 1.16 0.48 -7.25
CA THR A 196 0.86 -0.78 -6.53
C THR A 196 -0.37 -1.51 -7.07
N CYS A 197 -1.12 -0.90 -7.97
CA CYS A 197 -2.35 -1.46 -8.53
C CYS A 197 -2.15 -1.99 -9.96
N LEU A 198 -0.95 -1.83 -10.52
CA LEU A 198 -0.65 -2.17 -11.90
C LEU A 198 0.04 -3.54 -12.01
N VAL A 199 -0.37 -4.29 -13.03
CA VAL A 199 0.12 -5.65 -13.27
C VAL A 199 1.65 -5.71 -13.50
N PRO A 200 2.28 -4.81 -14.29
CA PRO A 200 3.73 -4.86 -14.49
C PRO A 200 4.52 -4.73 -13.19
N GLU A 201 4.13 -3.79 -12.35
CA GLU A 201 4.71 -3.56 -11.03
C GLU A 201 4.46 -4.73 -10.07
N PHE A 202 3.26 -5.34 -10.10
CA PHE A 202 2.97 -6.57 -9.36
C PHE A 202 3.94 -7.71 -9.75
N VAL A 203 4.10 -7.97 -11.05
CA VAL A 203 4.98 -9.03 -11.57
C VAL A 203 6.43 -8.78 -11.17
N HIS A 204 6.92 -7.55 -11.38
CA HIS A 204 8.29 -7.17 -10.99
C HIS A 204 8.52 -7.31 -9.48
N ASN A 205 7.58 -6.84 -8.66
CA ASN A 205 7.66 -6.92 -7.20
C ASN A 205 7.70 -8.37 -6.70
N VAL A 206 6.81 -9.24 -7.23
CA VAL A 206 6.78 -10.66 -6.84
C VAL A 206 8.11 -11.31 -7.16
N ALA A 207 8.64 -11.13 -8.38
CA ALA A 207 9.94 -11.67 -8.77
C ALA A 207 11.08 -11.15 -7.86
N ALA A 208 11.07 -9.85 -7.55
CA ALA A 208 12.06 -9.21 -6.69
C ALA A 208 12.02 -9.72 -5.24
N LEU A 209 10.85 -10.10 -4.72
CA LEU A 209 10.69 -10.67 -3.37
C LEU A 209 11.04 -12.15 -3.31
N LEU A 210 10.61 -12.95 -4.29
CA LEU A 210 10.97 -14.37 -4.40
C LEU A 210 12.50 -14.54 -4.49
N CYS A 211 13.17 -13.70 -5.26
CA CYS A 211 14.62 -13.66 -5.38
C CYS A 211 15.36 -13.35 -4.06
N ARG A 212 14.68 -12.69 -3.11
CA ARG A 212 15.21 -12.35 -1.78
C ARG A 212 14.76 -13.30 -0.69
N SER A 213 13.84 -14.22 -0.99
CA SER A 213 13.34 -15.19 -0.02
C SER A 213 14.43 -16.24 0.26
N PRO A 214 14.79 -16.48 1.54
CA PRO A 214 15.79 -17.48 1.90
C PRO A 214 15.36 -18.91 1.55
N GLN A 215 14.04 -19.16 1.43
CA GLN A 215 13.51 -20.45 1.00
C GLN A 215 13.72 -20.71 -0.51
N LEU A 216 14.02 -19.66 -1.30
CA LEU A 216 14.12 -19.71 -2.76
C LEU A 216 15.50 -19.26 -3.27
N VAL A 217 16.56 -19.54 -2.53
CA VAL A 217 17.95 -19.20 -2.92
C VAL A 217 18.31 -19.77 -4.30
N ALA A 218 17.83 -20.97 -4.64
CA ALA A 218 18.06 -21.57 -5.96
C ALA A 218 17.51 -20.70 -7.12
N TYR A 219 16.38 -20.02 -6.90
CA TYR A 219 15.81 -19.08 -7.88
C TYR A 219 16.68 -17.83 -8.02
N ARG A 220 17.21 -17.30 -6.90
CA ARG A 220 18.20 -16.21 -6.92
C ARG A 220 19.44 -16.61 -7.73
N GLU A 221 19.99 -17.80 -7.48
CA GLU A 221 21.16 -18.30 -8.20
C GLU A 221 20.90 -18.47 -9.70
N GLN A 222 19.71 -18.95 -10.07
CA GLN A 222 19.34 -19.08 -11.47
C GLN A 222 19.28 -17.71 -12.15
N LEU A 223 18.67 -16.69 -11.53
CA LEU A 223 18.66 -15.33 -12.05
C LEU A 223 20.08 -14.75 -12.24
N LEU A 224 21.01 -15.08 -11.34
CA LEU A 224 22.42 -14.67 -11.46
C LEU A 224 23.14 -15.36 -12.60
N ARG A 225 22.87 -16.65 -12.81
CA ARG A 225 23.46 -17.46 -13.89
C ARG A 225 22.86 -17.11 -15.26
N GLU A 226 21.60 -16.66 -15.30
CA GLU A 226 20.85 -16.41 -16.52
C GLU A 226 20.40 -14.93 -16.62
N PRO A 227 21.26 -14.02 -17.12
CA PRO A 227 20.93 -12.59 -17.22
C PRO A 227 19.69 -12.26 -18.06
N HIS A 228 19.34 -13.13 -19.01
CA HIS A 228 18.14 -12.96 -19.83
C HIS A 228 16.85 -13.04 -19.00
N LEU A 229 16.82 -13.83 -17.92
CA LEU A 229 15.68 -13.88 -16.99
C LEU A 229 15.53 -12.53 -16.26
N GLN A 230 16.64 -11.92 -15.85
CA GLN A 230 16.61 -10.59 -15.24
C GLN A 230 16.08 -9.53 -16.22
N SER A 231 16.51 -9.59 -17.49
CA SER A 231 16.00 -8.71 -18.55
C SER A 231 14.50 -8.90 -18.78
N MET A 232 14.02 -10.14 -18.77
CA MET A 232 12.61 -10.49 -18.90
C MET A 232 11.77 -10.01 -17.70
N LEU A 233 12.36 -9.97 -16.51
CA LEU A 233 11.72 -9.49 -15.28
C LEU A 233 11.93 -7.99 -15.05
N SER A 234 12.65 -7.29 -15.93
CA SER A 234 12.78 -5.83 -15.85
C SER A 234 11.40 -5.17 -15.98
N LEU A 235 11.22 -4.01 -15.32
CA LEU A 235 9.93 -3.31 -15.39
C LEU A 235 9.52 -2.99 -16.83
N ARG A 236 10.50 -2.70 -17.70
CA ARG A 236 10.29 -2.50 -19.14
C ARG A 236 9.61 -3.71 -19.80
N SER A 237 10.13 -4.91 -19.58
CA SER A 237 9.60 -6.15 -20.13
C SER A 237 8.23 -6.50 -19.52
N CYS A 238 8.08 -6.28 -18.21
CA CYS A 238 6.79 -6.45 -17.53
C CYS A 238 5.70 -5.52 -18.08
N VAL A 239 6.05 -4.29 -18.49
CA VAL A 239 5.11 -3.35 -19.13
C VAL A 239 4.72 -3.84 -20.52
N GLN A 240 5.66 -4.40 -21.29
CA GLN A 240 5.40 -4.91 -22.64
C GLN A 240 4.53 -6.17 -22.64
N ASP A 241 4.89 -7.15 -21.82
CA ASP A 241 4.20 -8.43 -21.74
C ASP A 241 4.31 -8.99 -20.31
N PRO A 242 3.40 -8.59 -19.41
CA PRO A 242 3.42 -9.07 -18.03
C PRO A 242 3.14 -10.57 -17.93
N MET A 243 2.32 -11.12 -18.84
CA MET A 243 1.95 -12.54 -18.87
C MET A 243 3.15 -13.41 -19.19
N ALA A 244 3.91 -13.07 -20.23
CA ALA A 244 5.12 -13.80 -20.58
C ALA A 244 6.24 -13.59 -19.55
N SER A 245 6.37 -12.39 -19.01
CA SER A 245 7.36 -12.06 -17.97
C SER A 245 7.11 -12.87 -16.70
N PHE A 246 5.87 -12.96 -16.25
CA PHE A 246 5.53 -13.76 -15.06
C PHE A 246 5.63 -15.26 -15.32
N ARG A 247 5.14 -15.74 -16.48
CA ARG A 247 5.19 -17.17 -16.80
C ARG A 247 6.62 -17.68 -16.93
N ARG A 248 7.41 -17.08 -17.81
CA ARG A 248 8.76 -17.56 -18.18
C ARG A 248 9.83 -17.06 -17.23
N GLY A 249 9.61 -15.90 -16.59
CA GLY A 249 10.55 -15.34 -15.63
C GLY A 249 10.34 -15.82 -14.20
N VAL A 250 9.11 -16.22 -13.81
CA VAL A 250 8.80 -16.63 -12.43
C VAL A 250 8.32 -18.09 -12.36
N LEU A 251 7.19 -18.41 -13.00
CA LEU A 251 6.52 -19.70 -12.77
C LEU A 251 7.33 -20.90 -13.33
N GLU A 252 7.80 -20.82 -14.58
CA GLU A 252 8.55 -21.89 -15.22
C GLU A 252 9.92 -22.14 -14.54
N PRO A 253 10.73 -21.12 -14.20
CA PRO A 253 11.95 -21.31 -13.42
C PRO A 253 11.68 -22.00 -12.06
N LEU A 254 10.67 -21.57 -11.33
CA LEU A 254 10.32 -22.18 -10.05
C LEU A 254 9.90 -23.65 -10.20
N ASP A 255 9.09 -23.98 -11.21
CA ASP A 255 8.66 -25.34 -11.49
C ASP A 255 9.84 -26.24 -11.88
N ASN A 256 10.75 -25.75 -12.72
CA ASN A 256 11.97 -26.46 -13.11
C ASN A 256 12.89 -26.72 -11.90
N LEU A 257 13.13 -25.71 -11.07
CA LEU A 257 13.94 -25.86 -9.86
C LEU A 257 13.34 -26.85 -8.85
N ARG A 258 12.01 -26.92 -8.75
CA ARG A 258 11.33 -27.94 -7.92
C ARG A 258 11.50 -29.34 -8.49
N LYS A 259 11.37 -29.52 -9.81
CA LYS A 259 11.62 -30.81 -10.49
C LYS A 259 13.07 -31.29 -10.31
N GLU A 260 14.02 -30.36 -10.31
CA GLU A 260 15.44 -30.61 -10.03
C GLU A 260 15.75 -30.81 -8.54
N ARG A 261 14.75 -30.77 -7.65
CA ARG A 261 14.89 -30.88 -6.19
C ARG A 261 15.81 -29.83 -5.57
N LYS A 262 15.95 -28.66 -6.20
CA LYS A 262 16.70 -27.50 -5.68
C LYS A 262 15.87 -26.63 -4.75
N ILE A 263 14.55 -26.78 -4.78
CA ILE A 263 13.60 -26.17 -3.84
C ILE A 263 13.04 -27.28 -2.97
N ALA A 264 12.98 -27.06 -1.65
CA ALA A 264 12.49 -28.03 -0.67
C ALA A 264 11.05 -28.46 -0.96
N ASP A 265 10.66 -29.68 -0.58
CA ASP A 265 9.33 -30.25 -0.87
C ASP A 265 8.21 -29.71 0.04
N GLU A 266 8.06 -28.39 0.08
CA GLU A 266 7.09 -27.67 0.91
C GLU A 266 6.18 -26.76 0.07
N ASP A 267 5.06 -26.34 0.67
CA ASP A 267 4.18 -25.32 0.10
C ASP A 267 4.65 -23.92 0.50
N TYR A 268 4.57 -22.98 -0.45
CA TYR A 268 4.93 -21.58 -0.26
C TYR A 268 3.77 -20.66 -0.58
N ILE A 269 3.74 -19.48 0.07
CA ILE A 269 2.60 -18.57 0.05
C ILE A 269 3.00 -17.20 -0.52
N LEU A 270 2.19 -16.72 -1.47
CA LEU A 270 2.15 -15.33 -1.92
C LEU A 270 0.96 -14.60 -1.26
N LEU A 271 1.24 -13.53 -0.54
CA LEU A 271 0.20 -12.69 0.07
C LEU A 271 -0.17 -11.52 -0.84
N ILE A 272 -1.46 -11.25 -1.06
CA ILE A 272 -1.93 -10.09 -1.83
C ILE A 272 -3.05 -9.37 -1.07
N ASP A 273 -2.75 -8.21 -0.50
CA ASP A 273 -3.75 -7.40 0.19
C ASP A 273 -4.45 -6.44 -0.79
N GLY A 274 -5.76 -6.30 -0.63
CA GLY A 274 -6.54 -5.23 -1.25
C GLY A 274 -6.79 -5.41 -2.75
N LEU A 275 -7.04 -6.62 -3.25
CA LEU A 275 -7.27 -6.84 -4.70
C LEU A 275 -8.32 -5.91 -5.32
N ASN A 276 -9.34 -5.54 -4.54
CA ASN A 276 -10.36 -4.57 -4.95
C ASN A 276 -9.82 -3.14 -5.17
N GLU A 277 -8.72 -2.75 -4.51
CA GLU A 277 -8.10 -1.42 -4.66
C GLU A 277 -7.54 -1.25 -6.08
N ALA A 278 -7.05 -2.33 -6.67
CA ALA A 278 -6.51 -2.32 -8.03
C ALA A 278 -7.58 -2.02 -9.10
N GLU A 279 -8.85 -2.30 -8.80
CA GLU A 279 -9.96 -2.04 -9.71
C GLU A 279 -10.23 -0.53 -9.88
N PHE A 280 -9.84 0.31 -8.92
CA PHE A 280 -9.94 1.78 -9.07
C PHE A 280 -8.98 2.34 -10.13
N HIS A 281 -7.94 1.58 -10.48
CA HIS A 281 -6.95 1.89 -11.51
C HIS A 281 -7.07 1.00 -12.75
N LYS A 282 -8.22 0.36 -12.94
CA LYS A 282 -8.48 -0.54 -14.07
C LYS A 282 -8.23 0.15 -15.41
N PRO A 283 -7.28 -0.34 -16.24
CA PRO A 283 -7.00 0.29 -17.52
C PRO A 283 -8.16 0.10 -18.50
N ASP A 284 -8.26 0.96 -19.52
CA ASP A 284 -9.28 0.81 -20.57
C ASP A 284 -9.10 -0.46 -21.40
N TYR A 285 -7.84 -0.89 -21.55
CA TYR A 285 -7.42 -2.10 -22.22
C TYR A 285 -6.35 -2.77 -21.37
N GLY A 286 -6.42 -4.09 -21.27
CA GLY A 286 -5.51 -4.89 -20.46
C GLY A 286 -6.16 -5.39 -19.18
N ASP A 287 -5.33 -5.94 -18.30
CA ASP A 287 -5.76 -6.63 -17.10
C ASP A 287 -5.60 -5.76 -15.85
N THR A 288 -6.53 -5.90 -14.92
CA THR A 288 -6.32 -5.61 -13.49
C THR A 288 -5.53 -6.75 -12.85
N ILE A 289 -5.00 -6.55 -11.65
CA ILE A 289 -4.32 -7.65 -10.92
C ILE A 289 -5.24 -8.87 -10.77
N VAL A 290 -6.53 -8.66 -10.51
CA VAL A 290 -7.50 -9.75 -10.35
C VAL A 290 -7.69 -10.53 -11.65
N SER A 291 -7.97 -9.85 -12.76
CA SER A 291 -8.17 -10.49 -14.06
C SER A 291 -6.89 -11.15 -14.60
N PHE A 292 -5.73 -10.55 -14.33
CA PHE A 292 -4.42 -11.17 -14.59
C PHE A 292 -4.25 -12.48 -13.82
N LEU A 293 -4.53 -12.47 -12.51
CA LEU A 293 -4.47 -13.68 -11.67
C LEU A 293 -5.43 -14.76 -12.15
N THR A 294 -6.67 -14.40 -12.53
CA THR A 294 -7.63 -15.36 -13.11
C THR A 294 -7.07 -16.07 -14.35
N LYS A 295 -6.37 -15.34 -15.24
CA LYS A 295 -5.74 -15.92 -16.43
C LYS A 295 -4.50 -16.76 -16.12
N MET A 296 -3.78 -16.42 -15.05
CA MET A 296 -2.51 -17.06 -14.71
C MET A 296 -2.64 -18.20 -13.71
N ILE A 297 -3.68 -18.24 -12.88
CA ILE A 297 -3.78 -19.18 -11.76
C ILE A 297 -3.71 -20.64 -12.20
N GLY A 298 -4.23 -20.95 -13.39
CA GLY A 298 -4.14 -22.28 -14.02
C GLY A 298 -2.70 -22.77 -14.20
N LYS A 299 -1.75 -21.85 -14.38
CA LYS A 299 -0.32 -22.10 -14.64
C LYS A 299 0.55 -22.08 -13.38
N PHE A 300 0.00 -21.69 -12.23
CA PHE A 300 0.77 -21.73 -10.98
C PHE A 300 1.11 -23.19 -10.63
N PRO A 301 2.36 -23.45 -10.16
CA PRO A 301 2.67 -24.72 -9.51
C PRO A 301 1.72 -24.97 -8.35
N THR A 302 1.28 -26.21 -8.15
CA THR A 302 0.28 -26.54 -7.13
C THR A 302 0.76 -26.25 -5.70
N TRP A 303 2.08 -26.22 -5.47
CA TRP A 303 2.70 -25.91 -4.18
C TRP A 303 2.82 -24.41 -3.89
N LEU A 304 2.64 -23.53 -4.89
CA LEU A 304 2.69 -22.07 -4.72
C LEU A 304 1.26 -21.54 -4.54
N LYS A 305 0.89 -21.29 -3.29
CA LYS A 305 -0.45 -20.88 -2.86
C LYS A 305 -0.60 -19.37 -2.81
N LEU A 306 -1.83 -18.88 -2.92
CA LEU A 306 -2.15 -17.46 -2.72
C LEU A 306 -3.06 -17.25 -1.51
N ILE A 307 -2.78 -16.24 -0.70
CA ILE A 307 -3.77 -15.69 0.25
C ILE A 307 -4.04 -14.26 -0.18
N VAL A 308 -5.30 -13.98 -0.51
CA VAL A 308 -5.70 -12.68 -1.04
C VAL A 308 -6.82 -12.06 -0.23
N THR A 309 -6.90 -10.73 -0.18
CA THR A 309 -7.99 -10.03 0.52
C THR A 309 -8.82 -9.18 -0.43
N VAL A 310 -10.14 -9.16 -0.21
CA VAL A 310 -11.12 -8.46 -1.05
C VAL A 310 -12.19 -7.82 -0.17
N ARG A 311 -12.71 -6.66 -0.58
CA ARG A 311 -13.88 -6.05 0.06
C ARG A 311 -15.18 -6.76 -0.34
N THR A 312 -16.10 -6.95 0.60
CA THR A 312 -17.38 -7.64 0.36
C THR A 312 -18.21 -6.99 -0.73
N THR A 313 -18.22 -5.66 -0.81
CA THR A 313 -18.89 -4.90 -1.88
C THR A 313 -18.33 -5.16 -3.28
N LEU A 314 -17.09 -5.62 -3.39
CA LEU A 314 -16.41 -5.92 -4.65
C LEU A 314 -16.03 -7.41 -4.75
N GLN A 315 -16.66 -8.29 -3.98
CA GLN A 315 -16.32 -9.72 -3.98
C GLN A 315 -16.49 -10.42 -5.34
N GLU A 316 -17.38 -9.90 -6.20
CA GLU A 316 -17.62 -10.46 -7.53
C GLU A 316 -16.37 -10.44 -8.41
N VAL A 317 -15.43 -9.52 -8.19
CA VAL A 317 -14.17 -9.47 -8.96
C VAL A 317 -13.35 -10.74 -8.76
N ALA A 318 -13.38 -11.32 -7.56
CA ALA A 318 -12.65 -12.53 -7.20
C ALA A 318 -13.44 -13.82 -7.46
N LYS A 319 -14.63 -13.75 -8.05
CA LYS A 319 -15.51 -14.91 -8.27
C LYS A 319 -14.89 -15.99 -9.15
N LEU A 320 -14.06 -15.60 -10.11
CA LEU A 320 -13.39 -16.51 -11.04
C LEU A 320 -12.11 -17.12 -10.46
N LEU A 321 -11.69 -16.71 -9.26
CA LEU A 321 -10.55 -17.33 -8.58
C LEU A 321 -11.02 -18.62 -7.88
N PRO A 322 -10.41 -19.78 -8.17
CA PRO A 322 -10.81 -21.08 -7.64
C PRO A 322 -10.25 -21.27 -6.22
N PHE A 323 -10.57 -20.34 -5.32
CA PHE A 323 -10.02 -20.26 -3.97
C PHE A 323 -11.11 -20.48 -2.93
N HIS A 324 -10.71 -21.01 -1.78
CA HIS A 324 -11.59 -21.09 -0.62
C HIS A 324 -11.94 -19.68 -0.11
N LYS A 325 -13.21 -19.42 0.22
CA LYS A 325 -13.68 -18.08 0.63
C LYS A 325 -13.99 -18.07 2.12
N ILE A 326 -13.30 -17.20 2.86
CA ILE A 326 -13.55 -16.97 4.29
C ILE A 326 -14.13 -15.56 4.46
N TYR A 327 -15.25 -15.43 5.18
CA TYR A 327 -15.92 -14.16 5.43
C TYR A 327 -15.65 -13.68 6.85
N LEU A 328 -15.27 -12.41 7.02
CA LEU A 328 -15.04 -11.82 8.36
C LEU A 328 -16.17 -10.90 8.84
N ASP A 329 -17.18 -10.66 8.00
CA ASP A 329 -18.30 -9.75 8.23
C ASP A 329 -19.68 -10.43 8.25
N LYS A 330 -19.71 -11.77 8.27
CA LYS A 330 -20.93 -12.58 8.47
C LYS A 330 -21.02 -13.03 9.93
N LEU A 331 -21.48 -12.12 10.79
CA LEU A 331 -21.59 -12.31 12.25
C LEU A 331 -22.54 -13.46 12.63
N ASP A 332 -23.56 -13.69 11.82
CA ASP A 332 -24.54 -14.77 11.93
C ASP A 332 -23.97 -16.16 11.63
N VAL A 333 -22.88 -16.22 10.87
CA VAL A 333 -22.26 -17.49 10.42
C VAL A 333 -21.14 -17.93 11.37
N ASN A 334 -20.44 -17.00 12.02
CA ASN A 334 -19.27 -17.33 12.84
C ASN A 334 -19.24 -16.56 14.16
N GLU A 335 -19.65 -17.24 15.23
CA GLU A 335 -19.66 -16.73 16.60
C GLU A 335 -18.26 -16.33 17.11
N ALA A 336 -17.17 -16.89 16.54
CA ALA A 336 -15.82 -16.53 16.93
C ALA A 336 -15.52 -15.05 16.65
N ILE A 337 -16.17 -14.46 15.63
CA ILE A 337 -16.05 -13.03 15.32
C ILE A 337 -16.58 -12.19 16.49
N ASP A 338 -17.71 -12.57 17.06
CA ASP A 338 -18.32 -11.87 18.19
C ASP A 338 -17.46 -11.97 19.47
N GLN A 339 -16.84 -13.14 19.68
CA GLN A 339 -15.89 -13.38 20.77
C GLN A 339 -14.60 -12.56 20.59
N ASP A 340 -14.09 -12.47 19.37
CA ASP A 340 -12.90 -11.67 19.03
C ASP A 340 -13.11 -10.18 19.32
N LEU A 341 -14.28 -9.62 18.97
CA LEU A 341 -14.64 -8.23 19.28
C LEU A 341 -14.74 -8.01 20.79
N GLN A 342 -15.33 -8.96 21.51
CA GLN A 342 -15.43 -8.91 22.98
C GLN A 342 -14.04 -8.89 23.61
N ALA A 343 -13.12 -9.74 23.13
CA ALA A 343 -11.75 -9.80 23.60
C ALA A 343 -10.99 -8.49 23.30
N TYR A 344 -11.18 -7.90 22.12
CA TYR A 344 -10.59 -6.61 21.76
C TYR A 344 -11.08 -5.46 22.67
N ILE A 345 -12.39 -5.37 22.90
CA ILE A 345 -12.99 -4.38 23.81
C ILE A 345 -12.43 -4.53 25.22
N LEU A 346 -12.42 -5.76 25.74
CA LEU A 346 -11.90 -6.07 27.07
C LEU A 346 -10.44 -5.64 27.19
N HIS A 347 -9.62 -5.99 26.21
CA HIS A 347 -8.21 -5.59 26.20
C HIS A 347 -8.06 -4.07 26.18
N ARG A 348 -8.74 -3.33 25.30
CA ARG A 348 -8.62 -1.86 25.23
C ARG A 348 -8.99 -1.19 26.56
N ILE A 349 -10.03 -1.66 27.23
CA ILE A 349 -10.44 -1.14 28.54
C ILE A 349 -9.38 -1.48 29.60
N HIS A 350 -8.86 -2.69 29.64
CA HIS A 350 -7.87 -3.08 30.65
C HIS A 350 -6.49 -2.46 30.43
N SER A 351 -6.12 -2.17 29.19
CA SER A 351 -4.80 -1.63 28.85
C SER A 351 -4.66 -0.12 29.03
N SER A 352 -5.75 0.64 29.19
CA SER A 352 -5.70 2.09 29.37
C SER A 352 -6.43 2.53 30.64
N PRO A 353 -5.73 3.14 31.62
CA PRO A 353 -6.37 3.72 32.79
C PRO A 353 -7.27 4.91 32.43
N GLU A 354 -6.96 5.66 31.37
CA GLU A 354 -7.79 6.77 30.88
C GLU A 354 -9.17 6.28 30.43
N ILE A 355 -9.22 5.16 29.70
CA ILE A 355 -10.47 4.52 29.29
C ILE A 355 -11.25 4.06 30.53
N GLN A 356 -10.60 3.41 31.51
CA GLN A 356 -11.25 2.95 32.73
C GLN A 356 -11.86 4.11 33.52
N ASN A 357 -11.10 5.19 33.70
CA ASN A 357 -11.54 6.37 34.42
C ASN A 357 -12.74 7.03 33.74
N ASN A 358 -12.74 7.11 32.39
CA ASN A 358 -13.83 7.69 31.61
C ASN A 358 -15.14 6.89 31.72
N ILE A 359 -15.04 5.56 31.78
CA ILE A 359 -16.20 4.65 31.90
C ILE A 359 -16.72 4.58 33.35
N SER A 360 -15.86 4.77 34.36
CA SER A 360 -16.24 4.64 35.76
C SER A 360 -17.11 5.82 36.23
N LEU A 361 -18.43 5.58 36.40
CA LEU A 361 -19.38 6.64 36.76
C LEU A 361 -19.27 7.18 38.20
N ASN A 362 -18.44 6.58 39.06
CA ASN A 362 -18.18 7.00 40.45
C ASN A 362 -16.82 6.46 40.98
N GLY A 363 -15.83 6.28 40.11
CA GLY A 363 -14.51 5.75 40.48
C GLY A 363 -14.46 4.25 40.81
N LYS A 364 -15.58 3.52 40.69
CA LYS A 364 -15.62 2.05 40.72
C LYS A 364 -16.28 1.53 39.45
N MET A 365 -15.60 0.60 38.78
CA MET A 365 -16.12 -0.12 37.62
C MET A 365 -16.86 -1.37 38.11
N ASP A 366 -18.16 -1.46 37.84
CA ASP A 366 -18.95 -2.67 38.09
C ASP A 366 -19.07 -3.51 36.81
N ASN A 367 -19.03 -4.84 36.96
CA ASN A 367 -19.11 -5.80 35.85
C ASN A 367 -20.39 -5.62 35.01
N THR A 368 -21.47 -5.12 35.62
CA THR A 368 -22.75 -4.86 34.95
C THR A 368 -22.66 -3.68 33.98
N THR A 369 -22.07 -2.55 34.38
CA THR A 369 -21.84 -1.40 33.50
C THR A 369 -20.90 -1.76 32.35
N PHE A 370 -19.86 -2.54 32.63
CA PHE A 370 -18.97 -3.09 31.60
C PHE A 370 -19.74 -3.93 30.57
N GLY A 371 -20.54 -4.90 31.03
CA GLY A 371 -21.33 -5.76 30.15
C GLY A 371 -22.27 -4.96 29.24
N LYS A 372 -22.90 -3.91 29.77
CA LYS A 372 -23.77 -3.01 28.99
C LYS A 372 -22.99 -2.22 27.93
N LEU A 373 -21.85 -1.62 28.30
CA LEU A 373 -21.02 -0.87 27.35
C LEU A 373 -20.48 -1.78 26.25
N SER A 374 -19.97 -2.95 26.63
CA SER A 374 -19.42 -3.92 25.68
C SER A 374 -20.48 -4.36 24.68
N THR A 375 -21.67 -4.72 25.16
CA THR A 375 -22.80 -5.09 24.30
C THR A 375 -23.19 -3.96 23.36
N HIS A 376 -23.23 -2.72 23.86
CA HIS A 376 -23.58 -1.54 23.07
C HIS A 376 -22.53 -1.24 21.98
N LEU A 377 -21.25 -1.21 22.32
CA LEU A 377 -20.17 -0.98 21.36
C LEU A 377 -20.07 -2.09 20.32
N LYS A 378 -20.28 -3.35 20.71
CA LYS A 378 -20.34 -4.47 19.78
C LYS A 378 -21.47 -4.29 18.77
N ALA A 379 -22.67 -3.97 19.25
CA ALA A 379 -23.83 -3.72 18.40
C ALA A 379 -23.59 -2.58 17.40
N LEU A 380 -22.96 -1.47 17.82
CA LEU A 380 -22.62 -0.37 16.91
C LEU A 380 -21.48 -0.71 15.95
N SER A 381 -20.52 -1.53 16.38
CA SER A 381 -19.35 -1.86 15.55
C SER A 381 -19.70 -2.66 14.31
N GLN A 382 -20.78 -3.46 14.36
CA GLN A 382 -21.15 -4.39 13.29
C GLN A 382 -19.96 -5.25 12.81
N GLY A 383 -19.01 -5.57 13.70
CA GLY A 383 -17.81 -6.34 13.38
C GLY A 383 -16.57 -5.55 12.93
N SER A 384 -16.69 -4.22 12.77
CA SER A 384 -15.57 -3.35 12.38
C SER A 384 -14.67 -3.00 13.58
N TYR A 385 -13.46 -3.56 13.54
CA TYR A 385 -12.37 -3.19 14.46
C TYR A 385 -11.94 -1.74 14.32
N LEU A 386 -12.00 -1.17 13.11
CA LEU A 386 -11.63 0.22 12.89
C LEU A 386 -12.55 1.18 13.64
N TYR A 387 -13.85 0.93 13.60
CA TYR A 387 -14.83 1.69 14.39
C TYR A 387 -14.49 1.59 15.88
N LEU A 388 -14.30 0.38 16.41
CA LEU A 388 -13.95 0.20 17.83
C LEU A 388 -12.65 0.91 18.19
N LYS A 389 -11.60 0.75 17.38
CA LYS A 389 -10.30 1.42 17.56
C LYS A 389 -10.47 2.93 17.66
N LEU A 390 -11.10 3.56 16.66
CA LEU A 390 -11.22 5.01 16.62
C LEU A 390 -12.13 5.54 17.74
N THR A 391 -13.20 4.83 18.09
CA THR A 391 -14.06 5.19 19.22
C THR A 391 -13.31 5.09 20.54
N PHE A 392 -12.53 4.04 20.76
CA PHE A 392 -11.68 3.94 21.96
C PHE A 392 -10.59 5.00 22.00
N ASP A 393 -9.95 5.31 20.86
CA ASP A 393 -8.94 6.37 20.79
C ASP A 393 -9.55 7.74 21.16
N LEU A 394 -10.84 7.98 20.85
CA LEU A 394 -11.56 9.19 21.29
C LEU A 394 -11.85 9.18 22.79
N ILE A 395 -12.23 8.03 23.36
CA ILE A 395 -12.47 7.89 24.81
C ILE A 395 -11.18 8.10 25.60
N GLU A 396 -10.10 7.45 25.16
CA GLU A 396 -8.76 7.51 25.75
C GLU A 396 -8.20 8.93 25.76
N LYS A 397 -8.40 9.68 24.68
CA LYS A 397 -7.99 11.10 24.58
C LYS A 397 -8.92 12.06 25.35
N GLY A 398 -9.98 11.57 25.98
CA GLY A 398 -10.97 12.39 26.69
C GLY A 398 -11.89 13.20 25.77
N TYR A 399 -11.87 12.92 24.47
CA TYR A 399 -12.69 13.57 23.46
C TYR A 399 -14.13 13.05 23.41
N LEU A 400 -14.33 11.82 23.88
CA LEU A 400 -15.64 11.22 24.10
C LEU A 400 -15.77 10.83 25.57
N VAL A 401 -16.71 11.45 26.30
CA VAL A 401 -16.88 11.21 27.75
C VAL A 401 -18.20 10.50 28.02
N LEU A 402 -18.13 9.33 28.65
CA LEU A 402 -19.27 8.45 28.88
C LEU A 402 -19.89 8.69 30.27
N LYS A 403 -20.62 9.80 30.43
CA LYS A 403 -21.26 10.19 31.72
C LYS A 403 -22.64 9.57 31.99
N SER A 404 -23.18 8.81 31.04
CA SER A 404 -24.53 8.23 31.13
C SER A 404 -24.51 6.77 30.71
N SER A 405 -25.27 5.94 31.42
CA SER A 405 -25.51 4.53 31.10
C SER A 405 -26.31 4.30 29.81
N SER A 406 -26.83 5.36 29.18
CA SER A 406 -27.52 5.29 27.89
C SER A 406 -26.57 5.28 26.69
N TYR A 407 -25.30 5.68 26.88
CA TYR A 407 -24.26 5.75 25.85
C TYR A 407 -24.64 6.47 24.54
N LYS A 408 -25.69 7.31 24.55
CA LYS A 408 -26.19 8.04 23.37
C LYS A 408 -25.17 8.98 22.72
N VAL A 409 -24.10 9.33 23.44
CA VAL A 409 -23.02 10.18 22.94
C VAL A 409 -22.06 9.43 22.03
N VAL A 410 -22.08 8.09 22.05
CA VAL A 410 -21.22 7.26 21.21
C VAL A 410 -21.71 7.37 19.76
N PRO A 411 -20.80 7.68 18.79
CA PRO A 411 -21.14 7.72 17.37
C PRO A 411 -21.77 6.41 16.90
N VAL A 412 -22.86 6.41 16.13
CA VAL A 412 -23.53 5.16 15.73
C VAL A 412 -22.95 4.50 14.49
N SER A 413 -22.03 5.17 13.81
CA SER A 413 -21.36 4.66 12.60
C SER A 413 -19.92 5.17 12.49
N LEU A 414 -19.13 4.53 11.62
CA LEU A 414 -17.77 4.99 11.30
C LEU A 414 -17.77 6.41 10.70
N ALA A 415 -18.79 6.75 9.90
CA ALA A 415 -18.94 8.09 9.34
C ALA A 415 -19.15 9.16 10.42
N GLU A 416 -19.90 8.84 11.48
CA GLU A 416 -20.07 9.75 12.62
C GLU A 416 -18.78 9.90 13.45
N VAL A 417 -17.97 8.84 13.57
CA VAL A 417 -16.64 8.93 14.19
C VAL A 417 -15.76 9.93 13.43
N TYR A 418 -15.73 9.85 12.09
CA TYR A 418 -14.99 10.82 11.27
C TYR A 418 -15.54 12.23 11.35
N LEU A 419 -16.88 12.37 11.37
CA LEU A 419 -17.53 13.66 11.53
C LEU A 419 -17.13 14.31 12.87
N LEU A 420 -17.12 13.53 13.96
CA LEU A 420 -16.70 14.01 15.28
C LEU A 420 -15.23 14.43 15.26
N GLN A 421 -14.33 13.58 14.76
CA GLN A 421 -12.90 13.91 14.65
C GLN A 421 -12.66 15.20 13.85
N CYS A 422 -13.36 15.37 12.72
CA CYS A 422 -13.26 16.59 11.91
C CYS A 422 -13.86 17.80 12.62
N ASN A 423 -15.00 17.69 13.30
CA ASN A 423 -15.59 18.80 14.06
C ASN A 423 -14.67 19.28 15.19
N MET A 424 -13.98 18.35 15.85
CA MET A 424 -13.03 18.69 16.91
C MET A 424 -11.78 19.37 16.36
N LYS A 425 -11.27 18.88 15.23
CA LYS A 425 -10.08 19.45 14.60
C LYS A 425 -10.37 20.76 13.87
N PHE A 426 -11.59 20.92 13.34
CA PHE A 426 -12.05 22.06 12.56
C PHE A 426 -13.39 22.58 13.13
N PRO A 427 -13.36 23.36 14.23
CA PRO A 427 -14.57 23.83 14.90
C PRO A 427 -15.44 24.75 14.04
N THR A 428 -14.82 25.49 13.10
CA THR A 428 -15.50 26.43 12.21
C THR A 428 -15.35 26.02 10.75
N GLN A 429 -16.32 26.39 9.91
CA GLN A 429 -16.25 26.16 8.46
C GLN A 429 -14.97 26.77 7.86
N SER A 430 -14.63 28.00 8.26
CA SER A 430 -13.40 28.69 7.82
C SER A 430 -12.13 27.92 8.19
N SER A 431 -12.06 27.28 9.37
CA SER A 431 -10.89 26.48 9.76
C SER A 431 -10.66 25.28 8.84
N PHE A 432 -11.74 24.65 8.35
CA PHE A 432 -11.64 23.56 7.39
C PHE A 432 -11.32 24.08 5.98
N GLU A 433 -11.92 25.18 5.55
CA GLU A 433 -11.64 25.80 4.25
C GLU A 433 -10.16 26.14 4.07
N ARG A 434 -9.44 26.46 5.15
CA ARG A 434 -7.98 26.66 5.11
C ARG A 434 -7.20 25.42 4.70
N VAL A 435 -7.63 24.21 5.08
CA VAL A 435 -6.94 22.95 4.78
C VAL A 435 -7.53 22.22 3.56
N LEU A 436 -8.74 22.60 3.14
CA LEU A 436 -9.47 21.96 2.04
C LEU A 436 -8.65 21.83 0.73
N PRO A 437 -7.87 22.84 0.28
CA PRO A 437 -7.04 22.67 -0.93
C PRO A 437 -6.03 21.52 -0.81
N LEU A 438 -5.43 21.32 0.37
CA LEU A 438 -4.49 20.23 0.62
C LEU A 438 -5.18 18.87 0.56
N LEU A 439 -6.36 18.77 1.17
CA LEU A 439 -7.16 17.55 1.10
C LEU A 439 -7.63 17.26 -0.33
N ASN A 440 -8.06 18.28 -1.08
CA ASN A 440 -8.45 18.15 -2.48
C ASN A 440 -7.28 17.60 -3.33
N VAL A 441 -6.07 18.14 -3.16
CA VAL A 441 -4.87 17.61 -3.84
C VAL A 441 -4.57 16.18 -3.40
N ALA A 442 -4.59 15.89 -2.09
CA ALA A 442 -4.31 14.55 -1.58
C ALA A 442 -5.30 13.50 -2.11
N VAL A 443 -6.60 13.78 -2.17
CA VAL A 443 -7.60 12.83 -2.70
C VAL A 443 -7.50 12.63 -4.22
N ALA A 444 -7.01 13.64 -4.95
CA ALA A 444 -6.88 13.65 -6.41
C ALA A 444 -5.53 13.11 -6.91
N SER A 445 -4.52 13.06 -6.05
CA SER A 445 -3.18 12.55 -6.39
C SER A 445 -3.22 11.07 -6.78
N LEU A 446 -2.39 10.69 -7.76
CA LEU A 446 -2.22 9.30 -8.17
C LEU A 446 -1.22 8.53 -7.29
N HIS A 447 -0.36 9.28 -6.60
CA HIS A 447 0.73 8.78 -5.79
C HIS A 447 0.91 9.69 -4.56
N PRO A 448 1.38 9.17 -3.42
CA PRO A 448 1.70 9.99 -2.26
C PRO A 448 2.71 11.09 -2.62
N MET A 449 2.46 12.32 -2.15
CA MET A 449 3.26 13.51 -2.48
C MET A 449 4.04 14.01 -1.28
N THR A 450 5.22 14.61 -1.49
CA THR A 450 5.98 15.27 -0.42
C THR A 450 5.35 16.60 -0.01
N ASP A 451 5.74 17.11 1.16
CA ASP A 451 5.31 18.43 1.64
C ASP A 451 5.65 19.54 0.62
N ASP A 452 6.83 19.50 -0.01
CA ASP A 452 7.24 20.45 -1.06
C ASP A 452 6.34 20.37 -2.30
N GLN A 453 6.02 19.16 -2.76
CA GLN A 453 5.16 18.97 -3.92
C GLN A 453 3.73 19.44 -3.64
N LEU A 454 3.21 19.18 -2.44
CA LEU A 454 1.90 19.70 -2.00
C LEU A 454 1.91 21.23 -1.96
N TYR A 455 2.94 21.83 -1.37
CA TYR A 455 3.10 23.29 -1.31
C TYR A 455 3.12 23.93 -2.69
N GLN A 456 3.93 23.40 -3.60
CA GLN A 456 3.97 23.85 -5.00
C GLN A 456 2.61 23.67 -5.69
N ALA A 457 1.91 22.57 -5.44
CA ALA A 457 0.60 22.32 -6.03
C ALA A 457 -0.46 23.32 -5.57
N ILE A 458 -0.47 23.71 -4.29
CA ILE A 458 -1.38 24.75 -3.79
C ILE A 458 -1.04 26.11 -4.42
N ASN A 459 0.23 26.49 -4.41
CA ASN A 459 0.67 27.78 -4.97
C ASN A 459 0.50 27.88 -6.49
N ALA A 460 0.48 26.76 -7.20
CA ALA A 460 0.14 26.73 -8.61
C ALA A 460 -1.31 27.17 -8.91
N GLY A 461 -2.19 27.22 -7.90
CA GLY A 461 -3.54 27.79 -8.02
C GLY A 461 -3.59 29.31 -7.89
N CYS A 462 -2.56 29.96 -7.36
CA CYS A 462 -2.52 31.41 -7.12
C CYS A 462 -2.04 32.17 -8.37
N ILE A 463 -2.63 33.32 -8.66
CA ILE A 463 -2.17 34.25 -9.72
C ILE A 463 -1.38 35.39 -9.07
N ASP A 464 -1.96 35.99 -8.02
CA ASP A 464 -1.33 37.04 -7.23
C ASP A 464 -1.07 36.53 -5.80
N GLY A 465 0.15 36.79 -5.30
CA GLY A 465 0.61 36.31 -4.01
C GLY A 465 0.90 34.80 -3.96
N SER A 466 1.53 34.36 -2.88
CA SER A 466 1.80 32.96 -2.58
C SER A 466 1.41 32.64 -1.15
N LEU A 467 0.97 31.41 -0.91
CA LEU A 467 0.92 30.84 0.43
C LEU A 467 2.35 30.78 0.97
N GLU A 468 2.60 31.44 2.09
CA GLU A 468 3.88 31.36 2.79
C GLU A 468 4.10 29.95 3.36
N TRP A 469 5.35 29.52 3.39
CA TRP A 469 5.71 28.17 3.84
C TRP A 469 5.28 27.90 5.30
N GLU A 470 5.37 28.90 6.17
CA GLU A 470 4.96 28.77 7.58
C GLU A 470 3.44 28.53 7.72
N ASP A 471 2.61 29.24 6.95
CA ASP A 471 1.15 29.00 6.95
C ASP A 471 0.84 27.62 6.35
N PHE A 472 1.56 27.20 5.31
CA PHE A 472 1.45 25.84 4.78
C PHE A 472 1.77 24.78 5.85
N GLN A 473 2.86 24.94 6.60
CA GLN A 473 3.24 24.00 7.68
C GLN A 473 2.16 23.93 8.76
N GLN A 474 1.62 25.06 9.21
CA GLN A 474 0.51 25.08 10.17
C GLN A 474 -0.73 24.34 9.65
N ARG A 475 -1.04 24.47 8.35
CA ARG A 475 -2.14 23.73 7.71
C ARG A 475 -1.85 22.22 7.66
N MET A 476 -0.61 21.82 7.37
CA MET A 476 -0.19 20.42 7.39
C MET A 476 -0.20 19.82 8.80
N ASP A 477 0.21 20.57 9.82
CA ASP A 477 0.14 20.15 11.23
C ASP A 477 -1.30 19.92 11.67
N ASN A 478 -2.24 20.72 11.14
CA ASN A 478 -3.66 20.50 11.33
C ASN A 478 -4.19 19.23 10.64
N LEU A 479 -3.49 18.71 9.63
CA LEU A 479 -3.84 17.46 8.95
C LEU A 479 -3.06 16.25 9.46
N SER A 480 -2.10 16.42 10.36
CA SER A 480 -1.17 15.36 10.81
C SER A 480 -1.84 14.08 11.32
N MET A 481 -3.03 14.15 11.93
CA MET A 481 -3.77 12.97 12.38
C MET A 481 -4.49 12.20 11.26
N PHE A 482 -4.66 12.83 10.09
CA PHE A 482 -5.36 12.29 8.93
C PHE A 482 -4.43 11.94 7.77
N LEU A 483 -3.36 12.72 7.60
CA LEU A 483 -2.31 12.57 6.59
C LEU A 483 -0.97 12.28 7.28
N ILE A 484 -0.61 11.00 7.33
CA ILE A 484 0.60 10.51 7.97
C ILE A 484 1.79 10.73 7.03
N LYS A 485 2.90 11.23 7.59
CA LYS A 485 4.17 11.33 6.88
C LYS A 485 4.84 9.96 6.83
N ARG A 486 5.05 9.47 5.62
CA ARG A 486 5.75 8.23 5.27
C ARG A 486 7.26 8.44 5.34
N ARG A 487 8.03 7.35 5.29
CA ARG A 487 9.51 7.44 5.38
C ARG A 487 10.17 7.99 4.14
N ASP A 488 9.54 7.85 2.99
CA ASP A 488 9.93 8.53 1.75
C ASP A 488 9.54 10.02 1.74
N MET A 489 9.17 10.58 2.90
CA MET A 489 8.74 11.96 3.12
C MET A 489 7.45 12.34 2.41
N THR A 490 6.73 11.38 1.83
CA THR A 490 5.41 11.60 1.23
C THR A 490 4.30 11.53 2.27
N ARG A 491 3.11 12.06 1.94
CA ARG A 491 1.92 12.03 2.80
C ARG A 491 0.91 11.03 2.28
N MET A 492 0.31 10.25 3.18
CA MET A 492 -0.73 9.28 2.85
C MET A 492 -1.85 9.32 3.89
N PHE A 493 -3.08 9.06 3.47
CA PHE A 493 -4.20 8.97 4.40
C PHE A 493 -3.99 7.85 5.41
N VAL A 494 -4.37 8.11 6.67
CA VAL A 494 -4.25 7.15 7.76
C VAL A 494 -5.00 5.85 7.49
N HIS A 495 -6.12 5.92 6.76
CA HIS A 495 -6.90 4.75 6.37
C HIS A 495 -7.74 5.03 5.10
N PRO A 496 -7.88 4.06 4.16
CA PRO A 496 -8.66 4.24 2.93
C PRO A 496 -10.12 4.67 3.14
N SER A 497 -10.80 4.17 4.18
CA SER A 497 -12.18 4.60 4.49
C SER A 497 -12.30 6.08 4.82
N PHE A 498 -11.27 6.72 5.40
CA PHE A 498 -11.33 8.16 5.66
C PHE A 498 -11.24 8.95 4.36
N ARG A 499 -10.37 8.52 3.43
CA ARG A 499 -10.29 9.10 2.09
C ARG A 499 -11.62 8.95 1.34
N GLU A 500 -12.22 7.76 1.36
CA GLU A 500 -13.53 7.50 0.74
C GLU A 500 -14.63 8.38 1.35
N TRP A 501 -14.63 8.51 2.67
CA TRP A 501 -15.52 9.45 3.35
C TRP A 501 -15.25 10.90 2.90
N LEU A 502 -14.01 11.35 2.69
CA LEU A 502 -13.81 12.72 2.20
C LEU A 502 -14.39 12.98 0.79
N ILE A 503 -14.58 11.96 -0.05
CA ILE A 503 -15.02 12.14 -1.45
C ILE A 503 -16.46 11.68 -1.72
N TRP A 504 -17.04 10.86 -0.86
CA TRP A 504 -18.35 10.24 -1.08
C TRP A 504 -19.11 10.04 0.25
N ARG A 505 -20.44 10.12 0.16
CA ARG A 505 -21.41 10.00 1.25
C ARG A 505 -22.54 9.07 0.82
N GLU A 506 -23.11 8.35 1.77
CA GLU A 506 -24.38 7.65 1.55
C GLU A 506 -25.54 8.65 1.47
N ASP A 507 -26.62 8.26 0.80
CA ASP A 507 -27.81 9.10 0.66
C ASP A 507 -28.39 9.45 2.05
N GLY A 508 -28.60 10.75 2.29
CA GLY A 508 -29.12 11.28 3.56
C GLY A 508 -28.05 11.64 4.60
N GLU A 509 -26.77 11.32 4.37
CA GLU A 509 -25.69 11.76 5.26
C GLU A 509 -25.36 13.25 5.09
N LYS A 510 -24.82 13.87 6.15
CA LYS A 510 -24.35 15.26 6.12
C LYS A 510 -23.15 15.41 5.20
N THR A 511 -23.21 16.37 4.28
CA THR A 511 -22.15 16.68 3.30
C THR A 511 -21.02 17.57 3.85
N LYS A 512 -20.99 17.81 5.17
CA LYS A 512 -19.92 18.57 5.81
C LYS A 512 -18.57 17.86 5.59
N PHE A 513 -17.52 18.66 5.40
CA PHE A 513 -16.14 18.20 5.17
C PHE A 513 -15.90 17.43 3.86
N LEU A 514 -16.85 17.45 2.92
CA LEU A 514 -16.59 16.90 1.58
C LEU A 514 -15.48 17.67 0.88
N CYS A 515 -14.59 16.91 0.27
CA CYS A 515 -13.58 17.40 -0.65
C CYS A 515 -14.15 17.48 -2.07
N ASP A 516 -13.55 18.34 -2.88
CA ASP A 516 -13.78 18.38 -4.32
C ASP A 516 -12.54 17.85 -5.07
N PRO A 517 -12.55 16.57 -5.48
CA PRO A 517 -11.46 16.01 -6.28
C PRO A 517 -11.19 16.80 -7.57
N ARG A 518 -12.20 17.47 -8.18
CA ARG A 518 -11.98 18.25 -9.40
C ARG A 518 -11.11 19.48 -9.16
N SER A 519 -11.32 20.17 -8.04
CA SER A 519 -10.44 21.23 -7.55
C SER A 519 -9.02 20.70 -7.33
N GLY A 520 -8.86 19.52 -6.74
CA GLY A 520 -7.56 18.87 -6.56
C GLY A 520 -6.84 18.57 -7.89
N HIS A 521 -7.55 17.97 -8.85
CA HIS A 521 -7.02 17.73 -10.20
C HIS A 521 -6.67 19.05 -10.91
N THR A 522 -7.41 20.14 -10.67
CA THR A 522 -7.11 21.46 -11.23
C THR A 522 -5.77 22.00 -10.73
N LEU A 523 -5.55 21.96 -9.41
CA LEU A 523 -4.30 22.39 -8.77
C LEU A 523 -3.10 21.57 -9.28
N LEU A 524 -3.26 20.25 -9.38
CA LEU A 524 -2.22 19.38 -9.92
C LEU A 524 -1.93 19.66 -11.40
N ALA A 525 -2.95 19.92 -12.22
CA ALA A 525 -2.77 20.31 -13.62
C ALA A 525 -1.99 21.64 -13.73
N PHE A 526 -2.32 22.63 -12.90
CA PHE A 526 -1.56 23.89 -12.87
C PHE A 526 -0.13 23.70 -12.42
N TRP A 527 0.11 22.87 -11.40
CA TRP A 527 1.44 22.57 -10.91
C TRP A 527 2.33 21.98 -11.99
N PHE A 528 1.86 20.94 -12.68
CA PHE A 528 2.57 20.37 -13.83
C PHE A 528 2.78 21.42 -14.93
N SER A 529 1.80 22.29 -15.18
CA SER A 529 1.90 23.31 -16.23
C SER A 529 2.89 24.43 -15.94
N ARG A 530 3.23 24.64 -14.66
CA ARG A 530 4.09 25.72 -14.17
C ARG A 530 5.46 25.25 -13.71
N GLN A 531 5.80 23.99 -13.94
CA GLN A 531 7.15 23.51 -13.65
C GLN A 531 8.17 24.21 -14.56
N GLU A 532 9.40 24.35 -14.06
CA GLU A 532 10.49 24.88 -14.86
C GLU A 532 10.85 23.90 -15.98
N GLY A 533 10.94 24.42 -17.20
CA GLY A 533 11.21 23.61 -18.39
C GLY A 533 9.97 22.89 -18.93
N LYS A 534 10.22 21.88 -19.77
CA LYS A 534 9.17 21.09 -20.41
C LYS A 534 9.02 19.75 -19.70
N LEU A 535 7.79 19.27 -19.60
CA LEU A 535 7.46 18.01 -18.95
C LEU A 535 7.98 16.83 -19.74
N ASN A 536 8.55 15.86 -19.03
CA ASN A 536 8.94 14.59 -19.61
C ASN A 536 7.70 13.75 -20.01
N ARG A 537 7.93 12.61 -20.66
CA ARG A 537 6.87 11.74 -21.19
C ARG A 537 5.87 11.30 -20.11
N GLN A 538 6.33 10.93 -18.92
CA GLN A 538 5.48 10.42 -17.84
C GLN A 538 4.67 11.55 -17.21
N GLN A 539 5.31 12.67 -16.89
CA GLN A 539 4.65 13.87 -16.37
C GLN A 539 3.64 14.43 -17.37
N THR A 540 3.91 14.35 -18.67
CA THR A 540 2.96 14.76 -19.72
C THR A 540 1.67 13.92 -19.69
N ILE A 541 1.78 12.59 -19.52
CA ILE A 541 0.61 11.71 -19.40
C ILE A 541 -0.14 11.98 -18.09
N GLU A 542 0.58 12.26 -17.00
CA GLU A 542 -0.03 12.61 -15.72
C GLU A 542 -0.77 13.96 -15.78
N LEU A 543 -0.18 14.99 -16.39
CA LEU A 543 -0.86 16.26 -16.68
C LEU A 543 -2.16 16.02 -17.46
N GLY A 544 -2.12 15.19 -18.51
CA GLY A 544 -3.31 14.83 -19.27
C GLY A 544 -4.40 14.18 -18.41
N HIS A 545 -4.02 13.29 -17.49
CA HIS A 545 -4.96 12.68 -16.54
C HIS A 545 -5.66 13.74 -15.68
N HIS A 546 -4.89 14.67 -15.10
CA HIS A 546 -5.43 15.72 -14.24
C HIS A 546 -6.33 16.70 -15.02
N ILE A 547 -5.93 17.16 -16.21
CA ILE A 547 -6.74 18.04 -17.06
C ILE A 547 -8.10 17.42 -17.38
N LEU A 548 -8.13 16.11 -17.71
CA LEU A 548 -9.36 15.41 -18.07
C LEU A 548 -10.29 15.21 -16.88
N LYS A 549 -9.73 14.92 -15.69
CA LYS A 549 -10.50 14.73 -14.45
C LYS A 549 -10.96 16.04 -13.82
N ALA A 550 -10.23 17.14 -14.04
CA ALA A 550 -10.57 18.47 -13.53
C ALA A 550 -11.85 19.04 -14.14
N HIS A 551 -12.21 18.63 -15.37
CA HIS A 551 -13.38 19.11 -16.09
C HIS A 551 -13.46 20.64 -16.28
N ILE A 552 -12.32 21.34 -16.27
CA ILE A 552 -12.25 22.83 -16.34
C ILE A 552 -12.96 23.40 -17.57
N PHE A 553 -12.86 22.73 -18.72
CA PHE A 553 -13.50 23.20 -19.97
C PHE A 553 -14.94 22.70 -20.17
N LYS A 554 -15.53 21.98 -19.20
CA LYS A 554 -16.89 21.47 -19.33
C LYS A 554 -17.86 22.64 -19.42
N GLY A 555 -18.63 22.70 -20.51
CA GLY A 555 -19.59 23.79 -20.77
C GLY A 555 -18.99 25.06 -21.37
N LEU A 556 -17.64 25.16 -21.46
CA LEU A 556 -16.97 26.30 -22.09
C LEU A 556 -17.09 26.27 -23.61
N SER A 557 -17.19 25.07 -24.20
CA SER A 557 -17.24 24.89 -25.65
C SER A 557 -18.38 25.64 -26.33
N LYS A 558 -19.54 25.75 -25.68
CA LYS A 558 -20.68 26.53 -26.18
C LYS A 558 -20.40 28.04 -26.21
N LYS A 559 -19.52 28.54 -25.34
CA LYS A 559 -19.18 29.96 -25.23
C LYS A 559 -18.08 30.37 -26.20
N VAL A 560 -17.03 29.54 -26.35
CA VAL A 560 -15.87 29.87 -27.18
C VAL A 560 -15.92 29.30 -28.60
N GLY A 561 -16.90 28.45 -28.92
CA GLY A 561 -17.00 27.79 -30.22
C GLY A 561 -15.95 26.70 -30.48
N VAL A 562 -15.06 26.43 -29.51
CA VAL A 562 -13.98 25.44 -29.58
C VAL A 562 -14.32 24.25 -28.68
N SER A 563 -14.16 23.03 -29.17
CA SER A 563 -14.44 21.83 -28.36
C SER A 563 -13.48 21.70 -27.18
N SER A 564 -13.96 21.14 -26.07
CA SER A 564 -13.14 20.94 -24.87
C SER A 564 -11.91 20.06 -25.15
N SER A 565 -12.00 19.09 -26.06
CA SER A 565 -10.88 18.23 -26.45
C SER A 565 -9.74 19.01 -27.10
N ILE A 566 -10.06 19.99 -27.97
CA ILE A 566 -9.04 20.85 -28.60
C ILE A 566 -8.36 21.71 -27.52
N LEU A 567 -9.13 22.33 -26.62
CA LEU A 567 -8.58 23.16 -25.53
C LEU A 567 -7.67 22.35 -24.60
N GLN A 568 -8.04 21.10 -24.30
CA GLN A 568 -7.23 20.18 -23.49
C GLN A 568 -5.92 19.83 -24.20
N GLY A 569 -5.97 19.49 -25.49
CA GLY A 569 -4.78 19.18 -26.29
C GLY A 569 -3.84 20.38 -26.40
N LEU A 570 -4.38 21.58 -26.63
CA LEU A 570 -3.62 22.82 -26.65
C LEU A 570 -2.93 23.08 -25.32
N TRP A 571 -3.63 22.95 -24.20
CA TRP A 571 -3.04 23.13 -22.87
C TRP A 571 -1.85 22.19 -22.66
N ILE A 572 -2.01 20.88 -22.91
CA ILE A 572 -0.92 19.91 -22.76
C ILE A 572 0.28 20.29 -23.65
N SER A 573 0.03 20.75 -24.88
CA SER A 573 1.09 21.09 -25.84
C SER A 573 2.00 22.23 -25.37
N TYR A 574 1.51 23.15 -24.53
CA TYR A 574 2.33 24.23 -23.99
C TYR A 574 3.33 23.76 -22.93
N SER A 575 3.06 22.64 -22.25
CA SER A 575 3.89 22.18 -21.13
C SER A 575 4.78 20.99 -21.48
N THR A 576 4.54 20.28 -22.58
CA THR A 576 5.30 19.05 -22.94
C THR A 576 6.51 19.31 -23.84
N GLU A 577 7.56 18.47 -23.71
CA GLU A 577 8.68 18.40 -24.68
C GLU A 577 8.24 17.85 -26.04
N GLY A 578 7.21 17.01 -26.05
CA GLY A 578 6.69 16.37 -27.25
C GLY A 578 5.50 15.47 -26.97
N LEU A 579 4.31 15.89 -27.40
CA LEU A 579 3.09 15.12 -27.17
C LEU A 579 3.15 13.74 -27.84
N SER A 580 3.67 13.66 -29.07
CA SER A 580 3.81 12.40 -29.80
C SER A 580 4.75 11.42 -29.10
N THR A 581 5.84 11.89 -28.50
CA THR A 581 6.78 11.02 -27.78
C THR A 581 6.21 10.54 -26.45
N ALA A 582 5.42 11.37 -25.76
CA ALA A 582 4.68 10.98 -24.57
C ALA A 582 3.61 9.92 -24.89
N LEU A 583 2.80 10.13 -25.93
CA LEU A 583 1.75 9.20 -26.35
C LEU A 583 2.28 7.90 -26.98
N ALA A 584 3.51 7.93 -27.52
CA ALA A 584 4.23 6.75 -28.01
C ALA A 584 5.13 6.13 -26.92
N SER A 585 5.11 6.62 -25.69
CA SER A 585 5.86 6.02 -24.60
C SER A 585 5.39 4.59 -24.35
N LEU A 586 6.33 3.73 -23.94
CA LEU A 586 6.07 2.32 -23.72
C LEU A 586 4.90 2.09 -22.76
N ARG A 587 4.89 2.84 -21.66
CA ARG A 587 3.84 2.75 -20.64
C ARG A 587 2.48 3.11 -21.22
N ASN A 588 2.38 4.18 -21.99
CA ASN A 588 1.11 4.57 -22.62
C ASN A 588 0.66 3.60 -23.72
N LEU A 589 1.60 2.91 -24.38
CA LEU A 589 1.28 1.92 -25.40
C LEU A 589 0.68 0.63 -24.84
N TYR A 590 1.24 0.11 -23.75
CA TYR A 590 0.88 -1.21 -23.22
C TYR A 590 0.04 -1.15 -21.94
N THR A 591 0.11 -0.05 -21.19
CA THR A 591 -0.59 0.14 -19.91
C THR A 591 -1.07 1.60 -19.76
N PRO A 592 -1.95 2.09 -20.67
CA PRO A 592 -2.40 3.48 -20.68
C PRO A 592 -3.20 3.85 -19.42
N ASN A 593 -3.09 5.12 -19.02
CA ASN A 593 -3.95 5.69 -17.99
C ASN A 593 -5.38 5.86 -18.56
N ILE A 594 -6.39 5.45 -17.79
CA ILE A 594 -7.84 5.37 -18.11
C ILE A 594 -8.42 6.61 -18.82
N LYS A 595 -7.79 7.77 -18.65
CA LYS A 595 -8.30 9.02 -19.24
C LYS A 595 -7.50 9.49 -20.45
N VAL A 596 -6.21 9.17 -20.54
CA VAL A 596 -5.36 9.69 -21.62
C VAL A 596 -5.32 8.66 -22.74
N LYS A 597 -6.29 8.76 -23.67
CA LYS A 597 -6.32 7.95 -24.89
C LYS A 597 -5.70 8.71 -26.07
N ARG A 598 -5.22 7.94 -27.04
CA ARG A 598 -4.86 8.43 -28.37
C ARG A 598 -6.07 8.96 -29.12
#